data_AF-A0AAV4CC61-F1
#
_entry.id   AF-A0AAV4CC61-F1
#
_cell.length_a   1.000
_cell.length_b   1.000
_cell.length_c   1.000
_cell.angle_alpha   90.00
_cell.angle_beta   90.00
_cell.angle_gamma   90.00
#
_symmetry.space_group_name_H-M   'P 1'
#
loop_
_entity.id
_entity.type
_entity.pdbx_description
1 polymer ?
#
loop_
_entity_poly.entity_id
_entity_poly.type
_entity_poly.pdbx_seq_one_letter_code
_entity_poly.pdbx_strand_id
1 'polypeptide(L)'
;MFHIKHPRFLSLVKPLYYRTRVTTDTVTRASIGTLIFCLVFFLPPFTGYTAPYRIYEDNHVCANDFAPGEKGLFQRAFIGLIGVIGCLTVIHVVLCNVTIARTGKRGGVGRRRRRIEEEEEEGENEEEEEEEEEEKEEERRRKRRRRGKRRRMKKRRRRRRQRKKRRRRRRRKEKEEEEERKKEEEEEKVETGKRKRRRRRGKGEKEEDEEEKKMEEEEEEEKDKVETEREEEEKRVERGRSNRKRRWRKG
;
A
#
# COMPACT_ATOMS: atom_id res chain seq x y z
N MET A 1 16.22 -50.62 -37.07
CA MET A 1 15.05 -49.73 -36.84
C MET A 1 13.67 -50.36 -37.13
N PHE A 2 13.57 -51.50 -37.83
CA PHE A 2 12.28 -52.12 -38.17
C PHE A 2 11.52 -52.76 -36.98
N HIS A 3 12.23 -53.14 -35.90
CA HIS A 3 11.64 -53.84 -34.77
C HIS A 3 10.75 -53.01 -33.84
N ILE A 4 10.80 -51.67 -33.89
CA ILE A 4 10.06 -50.80 -32.95
C ILE A 4 8.65 -50.48 -33.46
N LYS A 5 8.40 -50.55 -34.78
CA LYS A 5 7.10 -50.17 -35.36
C LYS A 5 6.09 -51.32 -35.42
N HIS A 6 6.56 -52.56 -35.57
CA HIS A 6 5.70 -53.74 -35.62
C HIS A 6 4.93 -54.03 -34.32
N PRO A 7 5.52 -53.83 -33.12
CA PRO A 7 4.80 -54.02 -31.86
C PRO A 7 3.65 -53.02 -31.67
N ARG A 8 3.86 -51.76 -32.09
CA ARG A 8 2.82 -50.72 -32.06
C ARG A 8 1.67 -50.99 -33.02
N PHE A 9 1.94 -51.61 -34.18
CA PHE A 9 0.89 -52.03 -35.10
C PHE A 9 -0.01 -53.12 -34.48
N LEU A 10 0.60 -54.17 -33.94
CA LEU A 10 -0.15 -55.29 -33.38
C LEU A 10 -0.92 -54.90 -32.11
N SER A 11 -0.38 -54.02 -31.27
CA SER A 11 -1.07 -53.52 -30.09
C SER A 11 -2.32 -52.69 -30.44
N LEU A 12 -2.27 -51.93 -31.54
CA LEU A 12 -3.40 -51.11 -31.99
C LEU A 12 -4.49 -51.91 -32.71
N VAL A 13 -4.12 -52.95 -33.47
CA VAL A 13 -5.08 -53.65 -34.33
C VAL A 13 -5.67 -54.90 -33.68
N LYS A 14 -4.89 -55.63 -32.89
CA LYS A 14 -5.33 -56.87 -32.23
C LYS A 14 -4.66 -56.99 -30.85
N PRO A 15 -5.05 -56.17 -29.87
CA PRO A 15 -4.42 -56.14 -28.55
C PRO A 15 -4.43 -57.51 -27.84
N LEU A 16 -5.48 -58.31 -28.05
CA LEU A 16 -5.59 -59.66 -27.50
C LEU A 16 -4.60 -60.66 -28.15
N TYR A 17 -4.32 -60.51 -29.44
CA TYR A 17 -3.34 -61.35 -30.15
C TYR A 17 -1.91 -60.93 -29.82
N TYR A 18 -1.68 -59.63 -29.61
CA TYR A 18 -0.38 -59.11 -29.21
C TYR A 18 0.05 -59.66 -27.84
N ARG A 19 -0.88 -59.70 -26.87
CA ARG A 19 -0.61 -60.16 -25.50
C ARG A 19 -0.26 -61.65 -25.40
N THR A 20 -0.79 -62.48 -26.29
CA THR A 20 -0.58 -63.94 -26.25
C THR A 20 0.63 -64.40 -27.08
N ARG A 21 0.99 -63.67 -28.15
CA ARG A 21 2.06 -64.08 -29.08
C ARG A 21 3.37 -63.30 -28.93
N VAL A 22 3.34 -62.07 -28.44
CA VAL A 22 4.56 -61.25 -28.33
C VAL A 22 5.14 -61.42 -26.93
N THR A 23 5.94 -62.47 -26.77
CA THR A 23 6.76 -62.67 -25.58
C THR A 23 8.11 -61.97 -25.74
N THR A 24 8.75 -61.62 -24.61
CA THR A 24 10.11 -61.07 -24.59
C THR A 24 11.07 -61.95 -25.38
N ASP A 25 10.92 -63.27 -25.30
CA ASP A 25 11.77 -64.24 -26.01
C ASP A 25 11.64 -64.13 -27.53
N THR A 26 10.43 -63.92 -28.05
CA THR A 26 10.23 -63.74 -29.49
C THR A 26 10.88 -62.44 -29.99
N VAL A 27 10.81 -61.37 -29.19
CA VAL A 27 11.44 -60.09 -29.52
C VAL A 27 12.97 -60.23 -29.47
N THR A 28 13.52 -60.91 -28.47
CA THR A 28 14.95 -61.15 -28.33
C THR A 28 15.50 -62.04 -29.44
N ARG A 29 14.81 -63.13 -29.80
CA ARG A 29 15.22 -63.99 -30.92
C ARG A 29 15.20 -63.22 -32.24
N ALA A 30 14.19 -62.40 -32.46
CA ALA A 30 14.10 -61.61 -33.67
C ALA A 30 15.17 -60.51 -33.72
N SER A 31 15.48 -59.85 -32.60
CA SER A 31 16.56 -58.85 -32.53
C SER A 31 17.93 -59.48 -32.81
N ILE A 32 18.24 -60.62 -32.18
CA ILE A 32 19.46 -61.40 -32.44
C ILE A 32 19.51 -61.81 -33.91
N GLY A 33 18.41 -62.34 -34.47
CA GLY A 33 18.32 -62.70 -35.88
C GLY A 33 18.61 -61.52 -36.81
N THR A 34 18.08 -60.33 -36.52
CA THR A 34 18.39 -59.13 -37.32
C THR A 34 19.84 -58.68 -37.17
N LEU A 35 20.45 -58.84 -36.00
CA LEU A 35 21.85 -58.51 -35.79
C LEU A 35 22.76 -59.45 -36.59
N ILE A 36 22.51 -60.76 -36.52
CA ILE A 36 23.24 -61.76 -37.31
C ILE A 36 23.08 -61.48 -38.80
N PHE A 37 21.85 -61.19 -39.25
CA PHE A 37 21.56 -60.81 -40.62
C PHE A 37 22.40 -59.58 -41.02
N CYS A 38 22.37 -58.50 -40.24
CA CYS A 38 23.19 -57.31 -40.51
C CYS A 38 24.68 -57.68 -40.60
N LEU A 39 25.22 -58.46 -39.66
CA LEU A 39 26.63 -58.88 -39.70
C LEU A 39 26.95 -59.67 -40.97
N VAL A 40 26.10 -60.62 -41.38
CA VAL A 40 26.28 -61.38 -42.63
C VAL A 40 26.25 -60.46 -43.86
N PHE A 41 25.47 -59.38 -43.84
CA PHE A 41 25.46 -58.39 -44.93
C PHE A 41 26.65 -57.44 -44.91
N PHE A 42 27.22 -57.14 -43.74
CA PHE A 42 28.39 -56.29 -43.60
C PHE A 42 29.72 -57.03 -43.73
N LEU A 43 29.76 -58.36 -43.55
CA LEU A 43 31.00 -59.14 -43.67
C LEU A 43 31.60 -59.21 -45.10
N PRO A 44 30.81 -59.35 -46.19
CA PRO A 44 31.33 -59.42 -47.56
C PRO A 44 32.30 -58.30 -47.98
N PRO A 45 32.07 -57.01 -47.65
CA PRO A 45 33.03 -55.95 -47.97
C PRO A 45 34.35 -56.04 -47.17
N PHE A 46 34.38 -56.68 -46.00
CA PHE A 46 35.59 -56.79 -45.16
C PHE A 46 36.37 -58.10 -45.37
N THR A 47 35.71 -59.14 -45.87
CA THR A 47 36.29 -60.49 -46.04
C THR A 47 37.08 -60.64 -47.34
N GLY A 48 37.11 -59.61 -48.19
CA GLY A 48 37.84 -59.66 -49.48
C GLY A 48 37.13 -60.48 -50.56
N TYR A 49 35.89 -60.92 -50.33
CA TYR A 49 35.06 -61.58 -51.35
C TYR A 49 34.49 -60.61 -52.40
N THR A 50 34.45 -59.32 -52.07
CA THR A 50 34.07 -58.26 -53.01
C THR A 50 35.30 -57.74 -53.75
N ALA A 51 35.10 -57.04 -54.88
CA ALA A 51 36.22 -56.54 -55.68
C ALA A 51 37.24 -55.79 -54.82
N PRO A 52 38.55 -55.98 -55.06
CA PRO A 52 39.58 -55.32 -54.28
C PRO A 52 39.42 -53.79 -54.38
N TYR A 53 39.63 -53.10 -53.26
CA TYR A 53 39.69 -51.66 -53.25
C TYR A 53 40.84 -51.19 -54.13
N ARG A 54 40.52 -50.34 -55.12
CA ARG A 54 41.54 -49.73 -55.97
C ARG A 54 41.71 -48.28 -55.54
N ILE A 55 42.95 -47.95 -55.18
CA ILE A 55 43.32 -46.57 -54.87
C ILE A 55 43.62 -45.90 -56.20
N TYR A 56 42.78 -44.94 -56.58
CA TYR A 56 43.02 -44.10 -57.73
C TYR A 56 43.98 -43.00 -57.30
N GLU A 57 45.27 -43.19 -57.59
CA GLU A 57 46.36 -42.29 -57.14
C GLU A 57 46.14 -40.85 -57.59
N ASP A 58 45.63 -40.66 -58.81
CA ASP A 58 45.37 -39.33 -59.39
C ASP A 58 44.35 -38.50 -58.59
N ASN A 59 43.42 -39.18 -57.90
CA ASN A 59 42.31 -38.52 -57.19
C ASN A 59 42.38 -38.72 -55.67
N HIS A 60 43.33 -39.51 -55.16
CA HIS A 60 43.35 -40.01 -53.78
C HIS A 60 42.00 -40.62 -53.32
N VAL A 61 41.23 -41.18 -54.26
CA VAL A 61 39.94 -41.82 -53.96
C VAL A 61 40.14 -43.33 -53.86
N CYS A 62 39.73 -43.89 -52.73
CA CYS A 62 39.58 -45.33 -52.56
C CYS A 62 38.15 -45.69 -52.94
N ALA A 63 37.97 -46.40 -54.05
CA ALA A 63 36.67 -46.86 -54.51
C ALA A 63 36.72 -48.35 -54.88
N ASN A 64 35.59 -49.03 -54.72
CA ASN A 64 35.42 -50.38 -55.24
C ASN A 64 35.43 -50.33 -56.77
N ASP A 65 36.34 -51.08 -57.39
CA ASP A 65 36.45 -51.14 -58.84
C ASP A 65 35.30 -52.01 -59.39
N PHE A 66 34.31 -51.37 -60.03
CA PHE A 66 33.17 -52.03 -60.67
C PHE A 66 33.50 -52.55 -62.08
N ALA A 67 34.75 -52.98 -62.29
CA ALA A 67 35.25 -53.38 -63.59
C ALA A 67 34.31 -54.39 -64.29
N PRO A 68 33.95 -54.15 -65.57
CA PRO A 68 33.19 -55.12 -66.35
C PRO A 68 34.01 -56.39 -66.56
N GLY A 69 33.41 -57.54 -66.24
CA GLY A 69 34.03 -58.86 -66.42
C GLY A 69 33.39 -59.92 -65.52
N GLU A 70 33.79 -61.18 -65.70
CA GLU A 70 33.25 -62.32 -64.95
C GLU A 70 33.47 -62.19 -63.43
N LYS A 71 34.58 -61.56 -63.02
CA LYS A 71 34.90 -61.32 -61.60
C LYS A 71 33.96 -60.32 -60.92
N GLY A 72 33.30 -59.44 -61.68
CA GLY A 72 32.35 -58.45 -61.16
C GLY A 72 30.91 -58.94 -61.06
N LEU A 73 30.60 -60.14 -61.58
CA LEU A 73 29.23 -60.66 -61.63
C LEU A 73 28.66 -60.88 -60.23
N PHE A 74 29.46 -61.44 -59.31
CA PHE A 74 29.02 -61.68 -57.93
C PHE A 74 28.69 -60.38 -57.20
N GLN A 75 29.51 -59.34 -57.36
CA GLN A 75 29.28 -58.04 -56.74
C GLN A 75 28.02 -57.37 -57.27
N ARG A 76 27.76 -57.46 -58.59
CA ARG A 76 26.53 -56.94 -59.21
C ARG A 76 25.31 -57.68 -58.70
N ALA A 77 25.38 -59.01 -58.61
CA ALA A 77 24.31 -59.84 -58.05
C ALA A 77 24.06 -59.50 -56.57
N PHE A 78 25.12 -59.30 -55.79
CA PHE A 78 25.02 -58.94 -54.38
C PHE A 78 24.39 -57.55 -54.18
N ILE A 79 24.80 -56.55 -54.96
CA ILE A 79 24.19 -55.21 -54.93
C ILE A 79 22.72 -55.27 -55.36
N GLY A 80 22.41 -56.04 -56.40
CA GLY A 80 21.04 -56.29 -56.82
C GLY A 80 20.20 -56.92 -55.70
N LEU A 81 20.73 -57.92 -55.02
CA LEU A 81 20.06 -58.58 -53.90
C LEU A 81 19.82 -57.63 -52.73
N ILE A 82 20.81 -56.81 -52.35
CA ILE A 82 20.65 -55.76 -51.33
C ILE A 82 19.56 -54.77 -51.75
N GLY A 83 19.55 -54.35 -53.01
CA GLY A 83 18.52 -53.48 -53.56
C GLY A 83 17.11 -54.07 -53.40
N VAL A 84 16.93 -55.33 -53.79
CA VAL A 84 15.64 -56.04 -53.67
C VAL A 84 15.20 -56.17 -52.20
N ILE A 85 16.11 -56.55 -51.30
CA ILE A 85 15.83 -56.63 -49.86
C ILE A 85 15.44 -55.25 -49.32
N GLY A 86 16.17 -54.20 -49.69
CA GLY A 86 15.84 -52.81 -49.35
C GLY A 86 14.43 -52.43 -49.79
N CYS A 87 14.08 -52.67 -51.05
CA CYS A 87 12.74 -52.42 -51.59
C CYS A 87 11.65 -53.19 -50.83
N LEU A 88 11.86 -54.48 -50.55
CA LEU A 88 10.91 -55.30 -49.78
C LEU A 88 10.68 -54.75 -48.37
N THR A 89 11.73 -54.27 -47.69
CA THR A 89 11.59 -53.66 -46.35
C THR A 89 10.77 -52.38 -46.37
N VAL A 90 10.94 -51.53 -47.40
CA VAL A 90 10.15 -50.30 -47.57
C VAL A 90 8.68 -50.64 -47.83
N ILE A 91 8.40 -51.58 -48.74
CA ILE A 91 7.04 -52.04 -49.04
C ILE A 91 6.37 -52.57 -47.76
N HIS A 92 7.06 -53.37 -46.96
CA HIS A 92 6.55 -53.88 -45.69
C HIS A 92 6.15 -52.74 -44.73
N VAL A 93 6.99 -51.70 -44.58
CA VAL A 93 6.69 -50.56 -43.69
C VAL A 93 5.47 -49.78 -44.18
N VAL A 94 5.36 -49.56 -45.49
CA VAL A 94 4.21 -48.89 -46.09
C VAL A 94 2.93 -49.69 -45.85
N LEU A 95 2.96 -51.02 -46.08
CA LEU A 95 1.82 -51.88 -45.81
C LEU A 95 1.40 -51.83 -44.34
N CYS A 96 2.35 -51.89 -43.39
CA CYS A 96 2.06 -51.73 -41.96
C CYS A 96 1.37 -50.40 -41.65
N ASN A 97 1.88 -49.28 -42.15
CA ASN A 97 1.29 -47.96 -41.91
C ASN A 97 -0.12 -47.83 -42.52
N VAL A 98 -0.33 -48.34 -43.74
CA VAL A 98 -1.64 -48.35 -44.39
C VAL A 98 -2.62 -49.21 -43.60
N THR A 99 -2.19 -50.35 -43.08
CA THR A 99 -3.04 -51.19 -42.23
C THR A 99 -3.40 -50.50 -40.92
N ILE A 100 -2.46 -49.83 -40.23
CA ILE A 100 -2.73 -49.02 -39.02
C ILE A 100 -3.80 -47.96 -39.32
N ALA A 101 -3.61 -47.21 -40.42
CA ALA A 101 -4.50 -46.13 -40.78
C ALA A 101 -5.91 -46.64 -41.12
N ARG A 102 -6.01 -47.76 -41.84
CA ARG A 102 -7.31 -48.38 -42.17
C ARG A 102 -8.02 -48.94 -40.95
N THR A 103 -7.30 -49.56 -40.01
CA THR A 103 -7.89 -50.09 -38.78
C THR A 103 -8.29 -48.98 -37.82
N GLY A 104 -7.51 -47.90 -37.73
CA GLY A 104 -7.88 -46.71 -36.97
C GLY A 104 -9.17 -46.05 -37.48
N LYS A 105 -9.36 -45.98 -38.80
CA LYS A 105 -10.59 -45.45 -39.40
C LYS A 105 -11.81 -46.35 -39.20
N ARG A 106 -11.64 -47.68 -39.18
CA ARG A 106 -12.75 -48.64 -38.98
C ARG A 106 -13.12 -48.89 -37.52
N GLY A 107 -12.21 -48.64 -36.57
CA GLY A 107 -12.38 -48.98 -35.16
C GLY A 107 -13.24 -48.03 -34.31
N GLY A 108 -13.90 -47.02 -34.88
CA GLY A 108 -14.85 -46.16 -34.14
C GLY A 108 -14.26 -45.32 -32.99
N VAL A 109 -12.94 -45.35 -32.77
CA VAL A 109 -12.24 -44.65 -31.67
C VAL A 109 -12.37 -43.12 -31.77
N GLY A 110 -12.66 -42.59 -32.97
CA GLY A 110 -12.90 -41.17 -33.19
C GLY A 110 -14.13 -40.60 -32.48
N ARG A 111 -15.15 -41.42 -32.15
CA ARG A 111 -16.35 -40.92 -31.44
C ARG A 111 -16.16 -40.82 -29.93
N ARG A 112 -15.32 -41.67 -29.31
CA ARG A 112 -15.04 -41.60 -27.87
C ARG A 112 -14.10 -40.46 -27.51
N ARG A 113 -13.12 -40.16 -28.37
CA ARG A 113 -12.16 -39.08 -28.10
C ARG A 113 -12.82 -37.70 -28.11
N ARG A 114 -13.76 -37.47 -29.03
CA ARG A 114 -14.48 -36.19 -29.14
C ARG A 114 -15.34 -35.87 -27.92
N ARG A 115 -15.93 -36.90 -27.30
CA ARG A 115 -16.78 -36.76 -26.10
C ARG A 115 -15.97 -36.43 -24.84
N ILE A 116 -14.73 -36.91 -24.76
CA ILE A 116 -13.82 -36.59 -23.63
C ILE A 116 -13.30 -35.16 -23.77
N GLU A 117 -13.02 -34.72 -25.00
CA GLU A 117 -12.57 -33.35 -25.30
C GLU A 117 -13.68 -32.32 -24.99
N GLU A 118 -14.95 -32.64 -25.27
CA GLU A 118 -16.11 -31.78 -24.91
C GLU A 118 -16.34 -31.71 -23.38
N GLU A 119 -16.14 -32.79 -22.63
CA GLU A 119 -16.28 -32.78 -21.15
C GLU A 119 -15.14 -32.02 -20.45
N GLU A 120 -13.91 -32.02 -20.98
CA GLU A 120 -12.81 -31.20 -20.44
C GLU A 120 -13.03 -29.70 -20.70
N GLU A 121 -13.57 -29.33 -21.86
CA GLU A 121 -13.82 -27.93 -22.24
C GLU A 121 -15.00 -27.30 -21.46
N GLU A 122 -16.00 -28.09 -21.06
CA GLU A 122 -17.06 -27.64 -20.13
C GLU A 122 -16.51 -27.43 -18.71
N GLY A 123 -15.60 -28.29 -18.23
CA GLY A 123 -14.98 -28.16 -16.91
C GLY A 123 -14.07 -26.94 -16.77
N GLU A 124 -13.29 -26.60 -17.81
CA GLU A 124 -12.45 -25.39 -17.80
C GLU A 124 -13.27 -24.09 -17.77
N ASN A 125 -14.45 -24.06 -18.41
CA ASN A 125 -15.33 -22.89 -18.36
C ASN A 125 -15.99 -22.69 -16.98
N GLU A 126 -16.34 -23.78 -16.27
CA GLU A 126 -16.90 -23.66 -14.92
C GLU A 126 -15.87 -23.11 -13.91
N GLU A 127 -14.60 -23.53 -14.01
CA GLU A 127 -13.52 -22.97 -13.16
C GLU A 127 -13.26 -21.48 -13.47
N GLU A 128 -13.29 -21.08 -14.75
CA GLU A 128 -13.08 -19.68 -15.13
C GLU A 128 -14.24 -18.77 -14.67
N GLU A 129 -15.49 -19.25 -14.70
CA GLU A 129 -16.63 -18.53 -14.14
C GLU A 129 -16.57 -18.38 -12.60
N GLU A 130 -16.14 -19.42 -11.87
CA GLU A 130 -15.95 -19.34 -10.41
C GLU A 130 -14.85 -18.33 -10.05
N GLU A 131 -13.71 -18.33 -10.74
CA GLU A 131 -12.64 -17.34 -10.51
C GLU A 131 -13.12 -15.90 -10.77
N GLU A 132 -13.91 -15.68 -11.83
CA GLU A 132 -14.44 -14.35 -12.15
C GLU A 132 -15.48 -13.87 -11.10
N GLU A 133 -16.29 -14.77 -10.53
CA GLU A 133 -17.19 -14.46 -9.43
C GLU A 133 -16.43 -14.11 -8.14
N GLU A 134 -15.38 -14.86 -7.80
CA GLU A 134 -14.54 -14.58 -6.62
C GLU A 134 -13.86 -13.21 -6.73
N GLU A 135 -13.29 -12.87 -7.91
CA GLU A 135 -12.71 -11.54 -8.15
C GLU A 135 -13.75 -10.43 -8.00
N LYS A 136 -14.95 -10.62 -8.56
CA LYS A 136 -16.07 -9.66 -8.43
C LYS A 136 -16.49 -9.51 -6.97
N GLU A 137 -16.52 -10.57 -6.17
CA GLU A 137 -16.83 -10.48 -4.74
C GLU A 137 -15.72 -9.76 -3.97
N GLU A 138 -14.45 -10.05 -4.26
CA GLU A 138 -13.32 -9.40 -3.61
C GLU A 138 -13.30 -7.89 -3.91
N GLU A 139 -13.58 -7.51 -5.16
CA GLU A 139 -13.67 -6.11 -5.58
C GLU A 139 -14.83 -5.38 -4.87
N ARG A 140 -15.98 -6.03 -4.72
CA ARG A 140 -17.12 -5.53 -3.93
C ARG A 140 -16.74 -5.35 -2.45
N ARG A 141 -16.02 -6.30 -1.85
CA ARG A 141 -15.50 -6.19 -0.47
C ARG A 141 -14.52 -5.03 -0.33
N ARG A 142 -13.58 -4.85 -1.27
CA ARG A 142 -12.64 -3.73 -1.31
C ARG A 142 -13.37 -2.38 -1.43
N LYS A 143 -14.36 -2.26 -2.32
CA LYS A 143 -15.22 -1.07 -2.47
C LYS A 143 -15.99 -0.75 -1.18
N ARG A 144 -16.58 -1.75 -0.51
CA ARG A 144 -17.27 -1.59 0.79
C ARG A 144 -16.31 -1.10 1.88
N ARG A 145 -15.12 -1.69 2.00
CA ARG A 145 -14.07 -1.27 2.96
C ARG A 145 -13.62 0.18 2.72
N ARG A 146 -13.39 0.58 1.46
CA ARG A 146 -13.03 1.97 1.08
C ARG A 146 -14.14 2.97 1.45
N ARG A 147 -15.41 2.64 1.14
CA ARG A 147 -16.57 3.46 1.52
C ARG A 147 -16.68 3.60 3.05
N GLY A 148 -16.47 2.52 3.79
CA GLY A 148 -16.44 2.51 5.26
C GLY A 148 -15.36 3.43 5.84
N LYS A 149 -14.12 3.33 5.35
CA LYS A 149 -13.01 4.22 5.75
C LYS A 149 -13.32 5.70 5.48
N ARG A 150 -13.88 6.02 4.30
CA ARG A 150 -14.26 7.40 3.92
C ARG A 150 -15.36 7.96 4.85
N ARG A 151 -16.38 7.16 5.19
CA ARG A 151 -17.43 7.53 6.15
C ARG A 151 -16.85 7.80 7.56
N ARG A 152 -15.96 6.93 8.06
CA ARG A 152 -15.28 7.11 9.36
C ARG A 152 -14.44 8.39 9.39
N MET A 153 -13.69 8.67 8.32
CA MET A 153 -12.87 9.88 8.20
C MET A 153 -13.73 11.15 8.18
N LYS A 154 -14.85 11.16 7.41
CA LYS A 154 -15.80 12.28 7.38
C LYS A 154 -16.42 12.55 8.76
N LYS A 155 -16.82 11.49 9.49
CA LYS A 155 -17.34 11.60 10.88
C LYS A 155 -16.29 12.17 11.84
N ARG A 156 -15.03 11.74 11.75
CA ARG A 156 -13.91 12.28 12.55
C ARG A 156 -13.66 13.76 12.27
N ARG A 157 -13.68 14.18 11.00
CA ARG A 157 -13.52 15.59 10.60
C ARG A 157 -14.67 16.47 11.12
N ARG A 158 -15.93 15.99 11.06
CA ARG A 158 -17.09 16.70 11.63
C ARG A 158 -16.97 16.88 13.15
N ARG A 159 -16.57 15.83 13.87
CA ARG A 159 -16.32 15.89 15.33
C ARG A 159 -15.19 16.88 15.69
N ARG A 160 -14.07 16.87 14.95
CA ARG A 160 -12.97 17.84 15.14
C ARG A 160 -13.44 19.28 14.91
N ARG A 161 -14.21 19.55 13.84
CA ARG A 161 -14.79 20.88 13.56
C ARG A 161 -15.73 21.34 14.68
N GLN A 162 -16.61 20.46 15.17
CA GLN A 162 -17.51 20.77 16.29
C GLN A 162 -16.73 21.06 17.59
N ARG A 163 -15.71 20.27 17.93
CA ARG A 163 -14.82 20.54 19.08
C ARG A 163 -14.12 21.89 18.95
N LYS A 164 -13.59 22.24 17.76
CA LYS A 164 -12.95 23.55 17.50
C LYS A 164 -13.95 24.71 17.65
N LYS A 165 -15.18 24.56 17.15
CA LYS A 165 -16.26 25.56 17.31
C LYS A 165 -16.65 25.73 18.78
N ARG A 166 -16.78 24.65 19.55
CA ARG A 166 -17.05 24.70 21.00
C ARG A 166 -15.93 25.39 21.77
N ARG A 167 -14.65 25.07 21.50
CA ARG A 167 -13.50 25.74 22.11
C ARG A 167 -13.45 27.25 21.81
N ARG A 168 -13.75 27.65 20.56
CA ARG A 168 -13.84 29.07 20.20
C ARG A 168 -14.96 29.81 20.94
N ARG A 169 -16.12 29.17 21.13
CA ARG A 169 -17.22 29.74 21.91
C ARG A 169 -16.84 29.91 23.39
N ARG A 170 -16.21 28.90 24.01
CA ARG A 170 -15.71 29.00 25.40
C ARG A 170 -14.72 30.14 25.57
N ARG A 171 -13.71 30.23 24.69
CA ARG A 171 -12.73 31.34 24.73
C ARG A 171 -13.34 32.73 24.52
N ARG A 172 -14.46 32.85 23.79
CA ARG A 172 -15.17 34.13 23.66
C ARG A 172 -15.88 34.50 24.96
N LYS A 173 -16.61 33.54 25.55
CA LYS A 173 -17.24 33.71 26.86
C LYS A 173 -16.23 34.06 27.96
N GLU A 174 -15.11 33.34 28.02
CA GLU A 174 -14.03 33.63 28.99
C GLU A 174 -13.47 35.05 28.81
N LYS A 175 -13.36 35.54 27.58
CA LYS A 175 -12.92 36.92 27.31
C LYS A 175 -13.98 37.96 27.67
N GLU A 176 -15.25 37.69 27.37
CA GLU A 176 -16.38 38.54 27.75
C GLU A 176 -16.46 38.65 29.28
N GLU A 177 -16.35 37.52 30.00
CA GLU A 177 -16.30 37.48 31.48
C GLU A 177 -15.07 38.20 32.04
N GLU A 178 -13.90 38.11 31.39
CA GLU A 178 -12.69 38.85 31.80
C GLU A 178 -12.83 40.37 31.57
N GLU A 179 -13.46 40.79 30.47
CA GLU A 179 -13.74 42.20 30.19
C GLU A 179 -14.78 42.78 31.16
N GLU A 180 -15.81 42.01 31.53
CA GLU A 180 -16.78 42.41 32.58
C GLU A 180 -16.09 42.60 33.93
N ARG A 181 -15.26 41.64 34.37
CA ARG A 181 -14.48 41.77 35.62
C ARG A 181 -13.58 43.00 35.64
N LYS A 182 -12.93 43.32 34.52
CA LYS A 182 -12.09 44.53 34.41
C LYS A 182 -12.89 45.82 34.55
N LYS A 183 -14.10 45.86 33.97
CA LYS A 183 -15.00 47.02 34.12
C LYS A 183 -15.48 47.16 35.56
N GLU A 184 -15.87 46.06 36.22
CA GLU A 184 -16.25 46.07 37.63
C GLU A 184 -15.10 46.56 38.53
N GLU A 185 -13.86 46.06 38.32
CA GLU A 185 -12.68 46.55 39.05
C GLU A 185 -12.38 48.04 38.79
N GLU A 186 -12.60 48.52 37.57
CA GLU A 186 -12.40 49.92 37.20
C GLU A 186 -13.47 50.82 37.85
N GLU A 187 -14.73 50.40 37.85
CA GLU A 187 -15.84 51.08 38.54
C GLU A 187 -15.59 51.14 40.05
N GLU A 188 -15.13 50.05 40.67
CA GLU A 188 -14.78 50.01 42.10
C GLU A 188 -13.61 50.96 42.43
N LYS A 189 -12.58 51.03 41.57
CA LYS A 189 -11.47 52.00 41.71
C LYS A 189 -11.95 53.45 41.60
N VAL A 190 -12.89 53.72 40.69
CA VAL A 190 -13.50 55.06 40.54
C VAL A 190 -14.33 55.41 41.78
N GLU A 191 -15.14 54.49 42.28
CA GLU A 191 -15.99 54.71 43.46
C GLU A 191 -15.15 54.93 44.74
N THR A 192 -14.15 54.09 44.97
CA THR A 192 -13.19 54.25 46.08
C THR A 192 -12.40 55.55 45.96
N GLY A 193 -12.03 55.97 44.75
CA GLY A 193 -11.42 57.27 44.47
C GLY A 193 -12.33 58.45 44.83
N LYS A 194 -13.62 58.39 44.47
CA LYS A 194 -14.64 59.39 44.86
C LYS A 194 -14.82 59.45 46.37
N ARG A 195 -14.91 58.31 47.06
CA ARG A 195 -14.97 58.23 48.54
C ARG A 195 -13.75 58.89 49.20
N LYS A 196 -12.54 58.61 48.72
CA LYS A 196 -11.31 59.25 49.23
C LYS A 196 -11.31 60.77 49.01
N ARG A 197 -11.74 61.26 47.85
CA ARG A 197 -11.89 62.72 47.59
C ARG A 197 -12.90 63.38 48.51
N ARG A 198 -14.07 62.76 48.76
CA ARG A 198 -15.06 63.26 49.73
C ARG A 198 -14.49 63.36 51.14
N ARG A 199 -13.74 62.34 51.59
CA ARG A 199 -13.05 62.38 52.90
C ARG A 199 -12.01 63.50 53.00
N ARG A 200 -11.29 63.81 51.91
CA ARG A 200 -10.34 64.93 51.88
C ARG A 200 -11.05 66.28 51.92
N ARG A 201 -12.14 66.45 51.16
CA ARG A 201 -12.95 67.70 51.20
C ARG A 201 -13.55 67.94 52.58
N GLY A 202 -14.18 66.94 53.18
CA GLY A 202 -14.72 67.08 54.54
C GLY A 202 -13.65 67.21 55.64
N LYS A 203 -12.37 66.95 55.35
CA LYS A 203 -11.26 67.26 56.26
C LYS A 203 -10.78 68.71 56.08
N GLY A 204 -10.75 69.19 54.83
CA GLY A 204 -10.46 70.59 54.52
C GLY A 204 -11.51 71.55 55.09
N GLU A 205 -12.80 71.25 54.92
CA GLU A 205 -13.89 72.06 55.51
C GLU A 205 -13.80 72.13 57.05
N LYS A 206 -13.38 71.03 57.71
CA LYS A 206 -13.15 71.05 59.16
C LYS A 206 -11.92 71.84 59.60
N GLU A 207 -10.85 71.80 58.80
CA GLU A 207 -9.64 72.58 59.08
C GLU A 207 -9.92 74.08 58.85
N GLU A 208 -10.69 74.45 57.82
CA GLU A 208 -11.15 75.83 57.58
C GLU A 208 -12.09 76.31 58.69
N ASP A 209 -13.08 75.51 59.11
CA ASP A 209 -13.98 75.85 60.23
C ASP A 209 -13.22 76.00 61.58
N GLU A 210 -12.16 75.22 61.81
CA GLU A 210 -11.30 75.33 63.00
C GLU A 210 -10.38 76.56 62.94
N GLU A 211 -9.89 76.94 61.76
CA GLU A 211 -9.11 78.19 61.58
C GLU A 211 -10.01 79.43 61.72
N GLU A 212 -11.22 79.42 61.17
CA GLU A 212 -12.17 80.53 61.29
C GLU A 212 -12.56 80.76 62.75
N LYS A 213 -12.86 79.70 63.51
CA LYS A 213 -13.12 79.80 64.96
C LYS A 213 -11.94 80.33 65.76
N LYS A 214 -10.71 79.94 65.40
CA LYS A 214 -9.51 80.48 66.07
C LYS A 214 -9.34 81.97 65.81
N MET A 215 -9.60 82.44 64.59
CA MET A 215 -9.56 83.87 64.28
C MET A 215 -10.66 84.63 65.03
N GLU A 216 -11.86 84.08 65.15
CA GLU A 216 -12.94 84.69 65.97
C GLU A 216 -12.56 84.77 67.45
N GLU A 217 -11.98 83.71 68.03
CA GLU A 217 -11.48 83.73 69.42
C GLU A 217 -10.34 84.75 69.62
N GLU A 218 -9.39 84.84 68.67
CA GLU A 218 -8.32 85.84 68.72
C GLU A 218 -8.86 87.29 68.62
N GLU A 219 -9.89 87.52 67.79
CA GLU A 219 -10.53 88.84 67.65
C GLU A 219 -11.34 89.22 68.91
N GLU A 220 -12.00 88.26 69.57
CA GLU A 220 -12.64 88.50 70.88
C GLU A 220 -11.61 88.79 71.97
N GLU A 221 -10.50 88.05 72.05
CA GLU A 221 -9.43 88.35 72.99
C GLU A 221 -8.80 89.73 72.76
N GLU A 222 -8.69 90.16 71.50
CA GLU A 222 -8.18 91.49 71.15
C GLU A 222 -9.18 92.58 71.55
N LYS A 223 -10.49 92.36 71.35
CA LYS A 223 -11.55 93.27 71.83
C LYS A 223 -11.54 93.40 73.34
N ASP A 224 -11.44 92.29 74.06
CA ASP A 224 -11.37 92.27 75.53
C ASP A 224 -10.13 93.02 76.05
N LYS A 225 -8.97 92.86 75.37
CA LYS A 225 -7.75 93.63 75.66
C LYS A 225 -7.95 95.12 75.43
N VAL A 226 -8.55 95.52 74.31
CA VAL A 226 -8.85 96.93 74.01
C VAL A 226 -9.84 97.52 75.02
N GLU A 227 -10.85 96.76 75.44
CA GLU A 227 -11.84 97.20 76.42
C GLU A 227 -11.22 97.34 77.82
N THR A 228 -10.35 96.41 78.23
CA THR A 228 -9.57 96.54 79.47
C THR A 228 -8.59 97.71 79.43
N GLU A 229 -7.88 97.93 78.32
CA GLU A 229 -7.02 99.11 78.15
C GLU A 229 -7.82 100.42 78.23
N ARG A 230 -9.01 100.46 77.63
CA ARG A 230 -9.93 101.59 77.69
C ARG A 230 -10.44 101.83 79.11
N GLU A 231 -10.81 100.79 79.85
CA GLU A 231 -11.17 100.90 81.27
C GLU A 231 -10.00 101.39 82.13
N GLU A 232 -8.78 100.91 81.88
CA GLU A 232 -7.58 101.36 82.58
C GLU A 232 -7.26 102.82 82.26
N GLU A 233 -7.45 103.24 81.01
CA GLU A 233 -7.31 104.63 80.59
C GLU A 233 -8.37 105.52 81.24
N GLU A 234 -9.64 105.11 81.29
CA GLU A 234 -10.69 105.82 82.04
C GLU A 234 -10.36 105.92 83.53
N LYS A 235 -9.89 104.83 84.17
CA LYS A 235 -9.42 104.85 85.56
C LYS A 235 -8.22 105.77 85.73
N ARG A 236 -7.30 105.86 84.75
CA ARG A 236 -6.18 106.83 84.76
C ARG A 236 -6.70 108.27 84.66
N VAL A 237 -7.64 108.53 83.76
CA VAL A 237 -8.28 109.86 83.61
C VAL A 237 -9.02 110.24 84.88
N GLU A 238 -9.72 109.30 85.51
CA GLU A 238 -10.46 109.52 86.75
C GLU A 238 -9.53 109.74 87.95
N ARG A 239 -8.44 108.97 88.07
CA ARG A 239 -7.36 109.23 89.03
C ARG A 239 -6.71 110.60 88.78
N GLY A 240 -6.53 110.98 87.52
CA GLY A 240 -6.07 112.32 87.12
C GLY A 240 -7.03 113.43 87.54
N ARG A 241 -8.34 113.24 87.35
CA ARG A 241 -9.40 114.16 87.79
C ARG A 241 -9.49 114.23 89.33
N SER A 242 -9.32 113.12 90.03
CA SER A 242 -9.32 113.03 91.49
C SER A 242 -8.10 113.70 92.11
N ASN A 243 -6.91 113.53 91.51
CA ASN A 243 -5.71 114.29 91.89
C ASN A 243 -5.84 115.79 91.60
N ARG A 244 -6.50 116.19 90.50
CA ARG A 244 -6.86 117.61 90.29
C ARG A 244 -7.81 118.12 91.37
N LYS A 245 -8.87 117.39 91.74
CA LYS A 245 -9.78 117.79 92.84
C LYS A 245 -9.08 117.89 94.20
N ARG A 246 -8.11 117.03 94.50
CA ARG A 246 -7.30 117.13 95.74
C ARG A 246 -6.35 118.32 95.74
N ARG A 247 -5.87 118.76 94.56
CA ARG A 247 -5.00 119.95 94.45
C ARG A 247 -5.76 121.26 94.63
N TRP A 248 -7.05 121.31 94.31
CA TRP A 248 -7.92 122.48 94.52
C TRP A 248 -8.49 122.59 95.94
N ARG A 249 -8.35 121.57 96.79
CA ARG A 249 -8.74 121.61 98.21
C ARG A 249 -7.60 121.96 99.17
N LYS A 250 -6.40 122.24 98.64
CA LYS A 250 -5.22 122.66 99.41
C LYS A 250 -4.70 124.05 99.01
N GLY A 251 -5.49 124.80 98.23
CA GLY A 251 -5.28 126.22 97.95
C GLY A 251 -6.25 127.04 98.78
#